data_AF-A0A7G2JY31-F1
#
_entry.id   AF-A0A7G2JY31-F1
#
_cell.length_a   1.000
_cell.length_b   1.000
_cell.length_c   1.000
_cell.angle_alpha   90.00
_cell.angle_beta   90.00
_cell.angle_gamma   90.00
#
_symmetry.space_group_name_H-M   'P 1'
#
loop_
_entity.id
_entity.type
_entity.pdbx_description
1 polymer ?
#
loop_
_entity_poly.entity_id
_entity_poly.type
_entity_poly.pdbx_seq_one_letter_code
_entity_poly.pdbx_strand_id
1 'polypeptide(L)'
;IIAKGKDKENGGFVETSGKYLGVGNTANVEAKDWLLDPYNVRIVAGSGDSTNTNMFTATGNDAVIYNTTITAALNKGTNVTITTDNPQGKQEGNLTVDADIIKTGNKDATLTLIANGTFSQNKQTTIKSTSGKLNVNITSGHGLVLKGEIDTNEGDLNINAFSRKKNKSNPNPNFSIDGAVLKGKGIVRITGSADYLYNLNEKKAYNNLTINDTTFKGYGNEGLTLQYNAINRDWYDGKYVGQGGVLFANNLTKAKGTLAVSWGLGKNEQCYFDYQVNLDNESETMQIYDVKCK
;
A
#
# COMPACT_ATOMS: atom_id res chain seq x y z
N ILE A 1 2.47 -9.51 27.40
CA ILE A 1 3.62 -8.59 27.61
C ILE A 1 3.08 -7.17 27.56
N ILE A 2 3.43 -6.31 28.54
CA ILE A 2 3.13 -4.87 28.45
C ILE A 2 4.45 -4.16 28.17
N ALA A 3 4.58 -3.57 26.98
CA ALA A 3 5.74 -2.75 26.63
C ALA A 3 5.35 -1.26 26.75
N LYS A 4 6.14 -0.51 27.52
CA LYS A 4 5.91 0.91 27.78
C LYS A 4 7.12 1.71 27.32
N GLY A 5 6.89 2.67 26.44
CA GLY A 5 7.92 3.66 26.16
C GLY A 5 8.01 4.68 27.30
N LYS A 6 9.15 5.38 27.40
CA LYS A 6 9.32 6.47 28.36
C LYS A 6 8.30 7.58 28.08
N ASP A 7 7.65 8.11 29.13
CA ASP A 7 6.68 9.22 29.06
C ASP A 7 5.40 8.93 28.24
N LYS A 8 4.42 8.30 28.91
CA LYS A 8 3.15 7.77 28.38
C LYS A 8 2.28 8.75 27.59
N GLU A 9 2.40 10.04 27.86
CA GLU A 9 1.54 11.06 27.24
C GLU A 9 2.16 11.71 26.01
N ASN A 10 3.49 11.62 25.81
CA ASN A 10 4.17 12.42 24.77
C ASN A 10 5.40 11.80 24.06
N GLY A 11 5.94 10.61 24.39
CA GLY A 11 7.28 10.30 23.84
C GLY A 11 7.86 8.90 23.97
N GLY A 12 7.03 7.86 24.06
CA GLY A 12 7.53 6.50 24.21
C GLY A 12 7.83 5.79 22.89
N PHE A 13 8.96 5.08 22.81
CA PHE A 13 9.27 4.13 21.74
C PHE A 13 9.31 2.69 22.28
N VAL A 14 8.72 1.76 21.55
CA VAL A 14 8.84 0.32 21.78
C VAL A 14 9.38 -0.32 20.52
N GLU A 15 10.38 -1.18 20.65
CA GLU A 15 10.83 -2.07 19.58
C GLU A 15 10.51 -3.52 19.94
N THR A 16 10.11 -4.29 18.94
CA THR A 16 9.94 -5.73 19.05
C THR A 16 10.56 -6.38 17.81
N SER A 17 11.80 -6.85 17.96
CA SER A 17 12.59 -7.47 16.90
C SER A 17 13.00 -8.90 17.26
N GLY A 18 13.29 -9.71 16.25
CA GLY A 18 13.71 -11.10 16.46
C GLY A 18 13.67 -11.94 15.19
N LYS A 19 14.57 -12.94 15.13
CA LYS A 19 14.63 -13.91 14.02
C LYS A 19 13.33 -14.69 13.87
N TYR A 20 12.75 -15.11 14.99
CA TYR A 20 11.42 -15.72 15.07
C TYR A 20 10.59 -14.83 15.98
N LEU A 21 9.59 -14.16 15.41
CA LEU A 21 8.77 -13.21 16.15
C LEU A 21 7.29 -13.58 16.09
N GLY A 22 6.67 -13.50 17.26
CA GLY A 22 5.26 -13.74 17.48
C GLY A 22 4.63 -12.68 18.34
N VAL A 23 3.63 -11.99 17.82
CA VAL A 23 2.92 -10.97 18.59
C VAL A 23 1.43 -11.33 18.63
N GLY A 24 1.04 -11.98 19.72
CA GLY A 24 -0.33 -12.45 19.96
C GLY A 24 -1.22 -11.43 20.67
N ASN A 25 -2.47 -11.83 20.96
CA ASN A 25 -3.54 -10.98 21.49
C ASN A 25 -3.26 -10.35 22.86
N THR A 26 -2.35 -10.94 23.64
CA THR A 26 -2.02 -10.49 25.00
C THR A 26 -0.86 -9.47 25.03
N ALA A 27 -0.33 -9.11 23.87
CA ALA A 27 0.60 -8.01 23.76
C ALA A 27 -0.15 -6.68 23.89
N ASN A 28 0.33 -5.81 24.77
CA ASN A 28 -0.21 -4.46 24.94
C ASN A 28 0.94 -3.47 24.84
N VAL A 29 0.83 -2.52 23.92
CA VAL A 29 1.85 -1.50 23.67
C VAL A 29 1.30 -0.14 24.08
N GLU A 30 2.01 0.54 24.97
CA GLU A 30 1.73 1.89 25.43
C GLU A 30 2.94 2.76 25.07
N ALA A 31 2.93 3.26 23.83
CA ALA A 31 4.01 4.04 23.25
C ALA A 31 3.45 5.03 22.22
N LYS A 32 4.21 6.08 21.92
CA LYS A 32 3.92 6.94 20.77
C LYS A 32 4.24 6.21 19.47
N ASP A 33 5.37 5.50 19.44
CA ASP A 33 5.84 4.76 18.28
C ASP A 33 6.17 3.31 18.67
N TRP A 34 5.78 2.38 17.80
CA TRP A 34 6.07 0.96 17.93
C TRP A 34 6.70 0.42 16.66
N LEU A 35 7.94 -0.04 16.75
CA LEU A 35 8.67 -0.70 15.66
C LEU A 35 8.63 -2.21 15.83
N LEU A 36 8.20 -2.92 14.79
CA LEU A 36 8.38 -4.35 14.63
C LEU A 36 9.34 -4.60 13.45
N ASP A 37 10.47 -5.25 13.69
CA ASP A 37 11.49 -5.53 12.67
C ASP A 37 11.90 -7.02 12.60
N PRO A 38 11.03 -7.91 12.08
CA PRO A 38 11.37 -9.30 11.76
C PRO A 38 11.84 -9.48 10.30
N TYR A 39 12.17 -10.71 9.89
CA TYR A 39 12.68 -10.97 8.53
C TYR A 39 11.62 -11.13 7.44
N ASN A 40 10.57 -11.91 7.68
CA ASN A 40 9.35 -11.97 6.86
C ASN A 40 8.17 -11.79 7.80
N VAL A 41 7.04 -11.30 7.31
CA VAL A 41 5.85 -11.01 8.12
C VAL A 41 4.59 -11.56 7.48
N ARG A 42 3.75 -12.17 8.31
CA ARG A 42 2.33 -12.39 8.06
C ARG A 42 1.49 -11.76 9.17
N ILE A 43 0.63 -10.82 8.80
CA ILE A 43 -0.39 -10.27 9.69
C ILE A 43 -1.64 -11.13 9.54
N VAL A 44 -2.05 -11.81 10.60
CA VAL A 44 -3.16 -12.78 10.57
C VAL A 44 -4.21 -12.42 11.60
N ALA A 45 -5.37 -13.07 11.50
CA ALA A 45 -6.45 -12.89 12.45
C ALA A 45 -6.03 -13.42 13.83
N GLY A 46 -6.16 -12.59 14.86
CA GLY A 46 -6.09 -13.08 16.23
C GLY A 46 -7.27 -14.00 16.54
N SER A 47 -7.04 -15.08 17.28
CA SER A 47 -8.14 -15.86 17.85
C SER A 47 -8.93 -14.96 18.81
N GLY A 48 -10.25 -14.87 18.69
CA GLY A 48 -11.09 -14.02 19.55
C GLY A 48 -11.11 -14.40 21.04
N ASP A 49 -10.28 -15.36 21.44
CA ASP A 49 -10.20 -15.88 22.79
C ASP A 49 -8.88 -15.47 23.45
N SER A 50 -8.95 -14.50 24.36
CA SER A 50 -7.84 -14.03 25.17
C SER A 50 -7.30 -15.08 26.15
N THR A 51 -8.00 -16.22 26.31
CA THR A 51 -7.64 -17.30 27.24
C THR A 51 -6.89 -18.45 26.59
N ASN A 52 -6.80 -18.47 25.26
CA ASN A 52 -6.07 -19.50 24.54
C ASN A 52 -4.56 -19.22 24.63
N THR A 53 -3.95 -19.68 25.72
CA THR A 53 -2.50 -19.63 26.00
C THR A 53 -1.71 -20.61 25.14
N ASN A 54 -2.26 -21.08 24.01
CA ASN A 54 -1.46 -21.72 22.96
C ASN A 54 -0.46 -20.69 22.48
N MET A 55 0.66 -20.67 23.21
CA MET A 55 1.77 -19.77 23.06
C MET A 55 2.17 -19.88 21.59
N PHE A 56 1.93 -18.79 20.87
CA PHE A 56 2.31 -18.68 19.48
C PHE A 56 3.74 -19.22 19.34
N THR A 57 3.88 -20.34 18.63
CA THR A 57 5.19 -20.94 18.42
C THR A 57 5.68 -20.41 17.09
N ALA A 58 6.58 -19.44 17.17
CA ALA A 58 7.34 -18.90 16.04
C ALA A 58 8.27 -20.00 15.48
N THR A 59 7.69 -21.04 14.90
CA THR A 59 8.37 -22.25 14.41
C THR A 59 8.58 -22.20 12.91
N GLY A 60 7.85 -21.32 12.22
CA GLY A 60 8.03 -21.02 10.81
C GLY A 60 9.10 -19.94 10.59
N ASN A 61 9.57 -19.84 9.35
CA ASN A 61 10.53 -18.81 8.94
C ASN A 61 9.92 -17.40 9.02
N ASP A 62 8.60 -17.25 8.89
CA ASP A 62 7.94 -15.94 8.90
C ASP A 62 7.49 -15.56 10.32
N ALA A 63 7.68 -14.29 10.68
CA ALA A 63 7.03 -13.73 11.86
C ALA A 63 5.54 -13.63 11.64
N VAL A 64 4.76 -13.88 12.68
CA VAL A 64 3.31 -13.74 12.65
C VAL A 64 2.87 -12.73 13.69
N ILE A 65 2.07 -11.78 13.25
CA ILE A 65 1.57 -10.69 14.07
C ILE A 65 0.05 -10.72 14.00
N TYR A 66 -0.62 -10.73 15.15
CA TYR A 66 -2.08 -10.66 15.16
C TYR A 66 -2.55 -9.23 14.91
N ASN A 67 -3.51 -9.11 13.99
CA ASN A 67 -4.15 -7.86 13.61
C ASN A 67 -4.79 -7.11 14.80
N THR A 68 -5.32 -7.86 15.77
CA THR A 68 -5.94 -7.37 17.01
C THR A 68 -4.96 -6.53 17.83
N THR A 69 -3.69 -6.96 17.93
CA THR A 69 -2.66 -6.23 18.67
C THR A 69 -2.26 -4.93 17.97
N ILE A 70 -2.11 -4.97 16.64
CA ILE A 70 -1.86 -3.76 15.84
C ILE A 70 -3.01 -2.77 16.03
N THR A 71 -4.24 -3.25 15.90
CA THR A 71 -5.46 -2.46 16.05
C THR A 71 -5.57 -1.83 17.44
N ALA A 72 -5.26 -2.58 18.50
CA ALA A 72 -5.27 -2.08 19.87
C ALA A 72 -4.27 -0.94 20.09
N ALA A 73 -3.06 -1.04 19.50
CA ALA A 73 -2.06 0.03 19.54
C ALA A 73 -2.54 1.27 18.76
N LEU A 74 -3.00 1.08 17.51
CA LEU A 74 -3.52 2.16 16.67
C LEU A 74 -4.68 2.89 17.35
N ASN A 75 -5.59 2.18 18.02
CA ASN A 75 -6.72 2.76 18.75
C ASN A 75 -6.31 3.71 19.88
N LYS A 76 -5.10 3.55 20.43
CA LYS A 76 -4.53 4.43 21.45
C LYS A 76 -3.80 5.64 20.87
N GLY A 77 -3.67 5.74 19.55
CA GLY A 77 -2.91 6.78 18.85
C GLY A 77 -1.42 6.46 18.68
N THR A 78 -1.02 5.20 18.91
CA THR A 78 0.34 4.72 18.65
C THR A 78 0.57 4.62 17.14
N ASN A 79 1.67 5.17 16.65
CA ASN A 79 2.15 4.89 15.31
C ASN A 79 2.81 3.52 15.29
N VAL A 80 2.44 2.67 14.34
CA VAL A 80 2.97 1.31 14.22
C VAL A 80 3.77 1.21 12.94
N THR A 81 5.03 0.84 13.06
CA THR A 81 5.91 0.55 11.93
C THR A 81 6.23 -0.94 11.95
N ILE A 82 5.94 -1.64 10.85
CA ILE A 82 6.30 -3.04 10.64
C ILE A 82 7.24 -3.06 9.45
N THR A 83 8.48 -3.47 9.66
CA THR A 83 9.51 -3.49 8.64
C THR A 83 10.14 -4.87 8.53
N THR A 84 10.56 -5.24 7.33
CA THR A 84 11.41 -6.41 7.10
C THR A 84 12.82 -6.03 6.66
N ASP A 85 13.22 -4.79 6.90
CA ASP A 85 14.51 -4.22 6.50
C ASP A 85 15.62 -4.56 7.50
N ASN A 86 15.65 -5.82 7.94
CA ASN A 86 16.70 -6.29 8.82
C ASN A 86 17.88 -6.84 8.00
N PRO A 87 19.07 -6.20 8.06
CA PRO A 87 20.22 -6.57 7.22
C PRO A 87 20.82 -7.94 7.55
N GLN A 88 20.46 -8.53 8.70
CA GLN A 88 20.93 -9.85 9.12
C GLN A 88 20.04 -10.99 8.60
N GLY A 89 18.87 -10.66 8.04
CA GLY A 89 17.91 -11.63 7.51
C GLY A 89 18.34 -12.23 6.18
N LYS A 90 18.20 -13.55 6.04
CA LYS A 90 18.43 -14.26 4.76
C LYS A 90 17.16 -14.48 3.94
N GLN A 91 16.01 -14.06 4.45
CA GLN A 91 14.72 -14.21 3.78
C GLN A 91 14.46 -13.08 2.78
N GLU A 92 13.46 -13.29 1.92
CA GLU A 92 13.07 -12.35 0.87
C GLU A 92 12.56 -11.01 1.40
N GLY A 93 12.15 -10.90 2.66
CA GLY A 93 11.64 -9.64 3.22
C GLY A 93 10.18 -9.39 2.85
N ASN A 94 9.38 -10.46 2.73
CA ASN A 94 7.99 -10.34 2.33
C ASN A 94 7.12 -9.95 3.52
N LEU A 95 6.11 -9.12 3.27
CA LEU A 95 5.10 -8.73 4.25
C LEU A 95 3.71 -8.97 3.65
N THR A 96 2.94 -9.85 4.29
CA THR A 96 1.58 -10.21 3.86
C THR A 96 0.54 -9.81 4.90
N VAL A 97 -0.55 -9.20 4.45
CA VAL A 97 -1.73 -8.87 5.25
C VAL A 97 -2.84 -9.87 4.90
N ASP A 98 -3.13 -10.77 5.83
CA ASP A 98 -4.15 -11.84 5.74
C ASP A 98 -5.38 -11.57 6.60
N ALA A 99 -5.45 -10.43 7.29
CA ALA A 99 -6.54 -10.09 8.18
C ALA A 99 -6.77 -8.58 8.28
N ASP A 100 -7.99 -8.23 8.69
CA ASP A 100 -8.41 -6.84 8.80
C ASP A 100 -7.64 -6.06 9.88
N ILE A 101 -7.22 -4.83 9.58
CA ILE A 101 -6.70 -3.87 10.53
C ILE A 101 -7.69 -2.69 10.56
N ILE A 102 -8.58 -2.69 11.56
CA ILE A 102 -9.68 -1.73 11.66
C ILE A 102 -9.47 -0.84 12.87
N LYS A 103 -8.91 0.35 12.64
CA LYS A 103 -8.78 1.37 13.67
C LYS A 103 -10.14 2.01 13.95
N THR A 104 -10.54 2.03 15.22
CA THR A 104 -11.82 2.56 15.69
C THR A 104 -11.67 3.67 16.75
N GLY A 105 -10.47 3.87 17.30
CA GLY A 105 -10.20 4.90 18.30
C GLY A 105 -10.04 6.29 17.71
N ASN A 106 -10.62 7.30 18.36
CA ASN A 106 -10.75 8.68 17.88
C ASN A 106 -9.43 9.48 17.68
N LYS A 107 -8.31 9.00 18.21
CA LYS A 107 -7.00 9.68 18.05
C LYS A 107 -6.40 9.33 16.70
N ASP A 108 -5.75 10.26 16.03
CA ASP A 108 -5.04 9.94 14.78
C ASP A 108 -3.86 8.97 15.03
N ALA A 109 -3.55 8.15 14.04
CA ALA A 109 -2.41 7.22 14.08
C ALA A 109 -1.83 6.98 12.68
N THR A 110 -0.60 6.46 12.64
CA THR A 110 0.06 6.05 11.40
C THR A 110 0.36 4.56 11.42
N LEU A 111 0.04 3.87 10.33
CA LEU A 111 0.50 2.51 10.05
C LEU A 111 1.51 2.56 8.90
N THR A 112 2.73 2.14 9.19
CA THR A 112 3.83 2.06 8.23
C THR A 112 4.21 0.59 8.01
N LEU A 113 4.16 0.12 6.76
CA LEU A 113 4.45 -1.25 6.35
C LEU A 113 5.59 -1.23 5.32
N ILE A 114 6.75 -1.75 5.69
CA ILE A 114 7.96 -1.74 4.86
C ILE A 114 8.36 -3.18 4.56
N ALA A 115 8.11 -3.64 3.34
CA ALA A 115 8.60 -4.91 2.83
C ALA A 115 9.88 -4.67 2.03
N ASN A 116 11.00 -5.26 2.43
CA ASN A 116 12.21 -5.24 1.61
C ASN A 116 12.04 -6.13 0.34
N GLY A 117 11.16 -7.13 0.43
CA GLY A 117 10.67 -7.94 -0.68
C GLY A 117 9.32 -7.44 -1.19
N THR A 118 8.38 -8.36 -1.39
CA THR A 118 7.02 -8.07 -1.86
C THR A 118 6.11 -7.69 -0.69
N PHE A 119 5.30 -6.64 -0.89
CA PHE A 119 4.12 -6.37 -0.04
C PHE A 119 2.88 -6.98 -0.68
N SER A 120 2.10 -7.75 0.09
CA SER A 120 0.85 -8.35 -0.35
C SER A 120 -0.29 -8.07 0.62
N GLN A 121 -1.40 -7.52 0.13
CA GLN A 121 -2.68 -7.47 0.84
C GLN A 121 -3.65 -8.42 0.15
N ASN A 122 -4.13 -9.44 0.87
CA ASN A 122 -5.00 -10.46 0.32
C ASN A 122 -6.45 -9.97 0.16
N LYS A 123 -7.20 -10.68 -0.69
CA LYS A 123 -8.63 -10.39 -0.93
C LYS A 123 -9.41 -10.54 0.37
N GLN A 124 -10.52 -9.81 0.50
CA GLN A 124 -11.39 -9.81 1.70
C GLN A 124 -10.65 -9.38 2.98
N THR A 125 -9.60 -8.58 2.84
CA THR A 125 -8.95 -7.89 3.97
C THR A 125 -9.15 -6.39 3.86
N THR A 126 -9.18 -5.72 5.01
CA THR A 126 -9.44 -4.28 5.12
C THR A 126 -8.40 -3.62 6.00
N ILE A 127 -7.77 -2.54 5.54
CA ILE A 127 -6.98 -1.63 6.36
C ILE A 127 -7.76 -0.32 6.43
N LYS A 128 -8.49 -0.07 7.52
CA LYS A 128 -9.33 1.13 7.60
C LYS A 128 -9.33 1.83 8.93
N SER A 129 -9.74 3.09 8.91
CA SER A 129 -10.21 3.80 10.10
C SER A 129 -11.70 4.08 10.02
N THR A 130 -12.40 4.00 11.15
CA THR A 130 -13.80 4.43 11.27
C THR A 130 -13.96 5.68 12.13
N SER A 131 -12.91 6.11 12.82
CA SER A 131 -12.87 7.33 13.63
C SER A 131 -11.42 7.78 13.83
N GLY A 132 -11.18 9.09 13.79
CA GLY A 132 -9.83 9.62 13.63
C GLY A 132 -9.19 9.21 12.29
N LYS A 133 -8.15 9.92 11.89
CA LYS A 133 -7.41 9.62 10.65
C LYS A 133 -6.48 8.43 10.86
N LEU A 134 -6.33 7.60 9.84
CA LEU A 134 -5.25 6.62 9.75
C LEU A 134 -4.38 6.95 8.56
N ASN A 135 -3.16 7.42 8.81
CA ASN A 135 -2.17 7.54 7.75
C ASN A 135 -1.61 6.14 7.46
N VAL A 136 -1.57 5.75 6.19
CA VAL A 136 -1.05 4.45 5.74
C VAL A 136 0.12 4.70 4.80
N ASN A 137 1.31 4.24 5.22
CA ASN A 137 2.52 4.30 4.41
C ASN A 137 2.96 2.87 4.09
N ILE A 138 2.97 2.51 2.81
CA ILE A 138 3.43 1.20 2.34
C ILE A 138 4.67 1.41 1.47
N THR A 139 5.72 0.65 1.75
CA THR A 139 6.92 0.59 0.90
C THR A 139 7.22 -0.85 0.58
N SER A 140 7.44 -1.17 -0.70
CA SER A 140 7.86 -2.52 -1.10
C SER A 140 9.07 -2.48 -2.02
N GLY A 141 10.07 -3.29 -1.71
CA GLY A 141 11.32 -3.33 -2.46
C GLY A 141 11.23 -4.15 -3.74
N HIS A 142 10.38 -5.17 -3.79
CA HIS A 142 10.34 -6.15 -4.88
C HIS A 142 8.91 -6.60 -5.17
N GLY A 143 8.07 -5.68 -5.66
CA GLY A 143 6.69 -5.97 -6.07
C GLY A 143 5.63 -5.54 -5.06
N LEU A 144 4.39 -5.42 -5.53
CA LEU A 144 3.22 -4.98 -4.81
C LEU A 144 2.00 -5.78 -5.28
N VAL A 145 1.25 -6.38 -4.35
CA VAL A 145 -0.03 -7.01 -4.63
C VAL A 145 -1.09 -6.43 -3.70
N LEU A 146 -2.11 -5.78 -4.26
CA LEU A 146 -3.23 -5.22 -3.51
C LEU A 146 -4.54 -5.83 -4.00
N LYS A 147 -5.29 -6.47 -3.08
CA LYS A 147 -6.59 -7.09 -3.38
C LYS A 147 -7.69 -6.75 -2.37
N GLY A 148 -7.35 -5.98 -1.34
CA GLY A 148 -8.24 -5.61 -0.25
C GLY A 148 -8.67 -4.16 -0.30
N GLU A 149 -9.40 -3.74 0.73
CA GLU A 149 -9.75 -2.33 0.94
C GLU A 149 -8.69 -1.63 1.79
N ILE A 150 -8.36 -0.39 1.42
CA ILE A 150 -7.64 0.56 2.26
C ILE A 150 -8.49 1.83 2.34
N ASP A 151 -8.95 2.21 3.53
CA ASP A 151 -9.73 3.43 3.76
C ASP A 151 -9.17 4.23 4.94
N THR A 152 -8.45 5.31 4.62
CA THR A 152 -7.70 6.08 5.62
C THR A 152 -8.56 7.01 6.47
N ASN A 153 -9.86 7.13 6.18
CA ASN A 153 -10.75 8.14 6.78
C ASN A 153 -10.13 9.54 6.74
N GLU A 154 -9.88 10.05 5.52
CA GLU A 154 -9.21 11.33 5.24
C GLU A 154 -7.73 11.43 5.67
N GLY A 155 -7.11 10.35 6.14
CA GLY A 155 -5.67 10.24 6.32
C GLY A 155 -4.90 10.09 5.00
N ASP A 156 -3.58 10.18 5.09
CA ASP A 156 -2.71 10.01 3.93
C ASP A 156 -2.60 8.53 3.53
N LEU A 157 -2.63 8.24 2.24
CA LEU A 157 -2.33 6.95 1.64
C LEU A 157 -1.13 7.10 0.71
N ASN A 158 0.04 6.68 1.18
CA ASN A 158 1.28 6.71 0.40
C ASN A 158 1.80 5.30 0.18
N ILE A 159 1.88 4.87 -1.07
CA ILE A 159 2.43 3.57 -1.46
C ILE A 159 3.63 3.81 -2.37
N ASN A 160 4.78 3.22 -2.05
CA ASN A 160 5.98 3.29 -2.87
C ASN A 160 6.49 1.87 -3.15
N ALA A 161 6.20 1.37 -4.34
CA ALA A 161 6.62 0.04 -4.77
C ALA A 161 7.77 0.14 -5.76
N PHE A 162 8.76 -0.72 -5.59
CA PHE A 162 9.97 -0.78 -6.39
C PHE A 162 10.21 -2.19 -6.95
N SER A 163 10.99 -2.26 -8.02
CA SER A 163 11.55 -3.51 -8.56
C SER A 163 13.04 -3.63 -8.23
N ARG A 164 13.42 -3.56 -6.95
CA ARG A 164 14.81 -3.76 -6.52
C ARG A 164 15.22 -5.20 -6.75
N LYS A 165 16.48 -5.39 -7.13
CA LYS A 165 17.05 -6.72 -7.29
C LYS A 165 17.45 -7.30 -5.94
N LYS A 166 16.78 -8.39 -5.54
CA LYS A 166 17.23 -9.23 -4.42
C LYS A 166 17.70 -10.54 -5.02
N ASN A 167 19.00 -10.86 -4.92
CA ASN A 167 19.62 -12.06 -5.50
C ASN A 167 19.47 -12.26 -7.05
N LYS A 168 20.35 -13.07 -7.66
CA LYS A 168 20.39 -13.31 -9.12
C LYS A 168 19.26 -14.25 -9.61
N SER A 169 18.61 -14.97 -8.71
CA SER A 169 17.61 -16.01 -9.02
C SER A 169 16.16 -15.55 -8.83
N ASN A 170 15.92 -14.29 -8.45
CA ASN A 170 14.56 -13.86 -8.15
C ASN A 170 13.70 -13.75 -9.41
N PRO A 171 12.43 -14.19 -9.33
CA PRO A 171 11.47 -13.95 -10.40
C PRO A 171 11.27 -12.44 -10.61
N ASN A 172 10.70 -12.07 -11.74
CA ASN A 172 10.29 -10.68 -11.96
C ASN A 172 9.30 -10.25 -10.86
N PRO A 173 9.42 -9.02 -10.33
CA PRO A 173 8.45 -8.53 -9.35
C PRO A 173 7.05 -8.49 -9.96
N ASN A 174 6.03 -8.66 -9.14
CA ASN A 174 4.65 -8.50 -9.57
C ASN A 174 4.12 -7.17 -9.04
N PHE A 175 3.55 -6.32 -9.90
CA PHE A 175 2.79 -5.15 -9.49
C PHE A 175 1.35 -5.32 -9.95
N SER A 176 0.46 -5.58 -9.00
CA SER A 176 -0.94 -5.89 -9.26
C SER A 176 -1.85 -5.20 -8.26
N ILE A 177 -2.90 -4.55 -8.76
CA ILE A 177 -3.99 -4.00 -7.97
C ILE A 177 -5.28 -4.61 -8.55
N ASP A 178 -5.88 -5.56 -7.85
CA ASP A 178 -6.88 -6.47 -8.41
C ASP A 178 -8.06 -6.63 -7.45
N GLY A 179 -9.20 -6.03 -7.81
CA GLY A 179 -10.39 -5.99 -6.95
C GLY A 179 -10.24 -5.07 -5.74
N ALA A 180 -9.19 -4.25 -5.68
CA ALA A 180 -8.88 -3.43 -4.50
C ALA A 180 -9.72 -2.15 -4.45
N VAL A 181 -9.90 -1.62 -3.24
CA VAL A 181 -10.55 -0.32 -3.02
C VAL A 181 -9.60 0.56 -2.23
N LEU A 182 -9.10 1.63 -2.83
CA LEU A 182 -8.13 2.53 -2.22
C LEU A 182 -8.77 3.90 -2.01
N LYS A 183 -8.99 4.28 -0.75
CA LYS A 183 -9.57 5.56 -0.36
C LYS A 183 -8.61 6.30 0.55
N GLY A 184 -8.20 7.49 0.13
CA GLY A 184 -7.17 8.26 0.83
C GLY A 184 -6.77 9.53 0.10
N LYS A 185 -5.78 10.23 0.63
CA LYS A 185 -5.10 11.32 -0.09
C LYS A 185 -3.61 11.07 -0.16
N GLY A 186 -2.96 11.41 -1.27
CA GLY A 186 -1.52 11.14 -1.46
C GLY A 186 -1.23 10.38 -2.75
N ILE A 187 -0.23 9.49 -2.72
CA ILE A 187 0.35 8.91 -3.93
C ILE A 187 0.53 7.40 -3.82
N VAL A 188 0.01 6.67 -4.79
CA VAL A 188 0.39 5.29 -5.11
C VAL A 188 1.44 5.33 -6.22
N ARG A 189 2.70 5.07 -5.89
CA ARG A 189 3.84 5.14 -6.80
C ARG A 189 4.42 3.76 -7.06
N ILE A 190 4.54 3.39 -8.33
CA ILE A 190 5.26 2.20 -8.78
C ILE A 190 6.50 2.64 -9.57
N THR A 191 7.67 2.12 -9.22
CA THR A 191 8.95 2.49 -9.86
C THR A 191 9.69 1.25 -10.34
N GLY A 192 9.92 1.19 -11.66
CA GLY A 192 10.71 0.15 -12.33
C GLY A 192 12.21 0.30 -12.13
N SER A 193 12.97 -0.69 -12.59
CA SER A 193 14.43 -0.75 -12.51
C SER A 193 15.00 -1.42 -13.75
N ALA A 194 16.27 -1.14 -14.07
CA ALA A 194 16.94 -1.74 -15.22
C ALA A 194 17.16 -3.25 -15.10
N ASP A 195 17.01 -3.79 -13.89
CA ASP A 195 17.32 -5.18 -13.57
C ASP A 195 16.22 -6.17 -13.99
N TYR A 196 14.98 -5.69 -14.17
CA TYR A 196 13.84 -6.53 -14.52
C TYR A 196 13.22 -6.07 -15.83
N LEU A 197 13.04 -7.01 -16.74
CA LEU A 197 12.49 -6.75 -18.06
C LEU A 197 11.31 -7.67 -18.31
N TYR A 198 10.18 -7.10 -18.68
CA TYR A 198 8.97 -7.82 -19.01
C TYR A 198 8.82 -7.88 -20.52
N ASN A 199 8.65 -9.08 -21.07
CA ASN A 199 8.33 -9.26 -22.48
C ASN A 199 6.82 -9.02 -22.67
N LEU A 200 6.48 -8.01 -23.45
CA LEU A 200 5.12 -7.63 -23.83
C LEU A 200 5.01 -7.83 -25.34
N ASN A 201 4.82 -9.07 -25.77
CA ASN A 201 4.90 -9.48 -27.18
C ASN A 201 6.24 -9.07 -27.81
N GLU A 202 6.23 -8.27 -28.89
CA GLU A 202 7.43 -7.74 -29.56
C GLU A 202 8.10 -6.58 -28.78
N LYS A 203 7.48 -6.12 -27.68
CA LYS A 203 7.96 -5.01 -26.85
C LYS A 203 8.52 -5.50 -25.51
N LYS A 204 9.31 -4.65 -24.85
CA LYS A 204 9.97 -4.90 -23.57
C LYS A 204 9.82 -3.69 -22.64
N ALA A 205 9.41 -3.88 -21.39
CA ALA A 205 9.26 -2.80 -20.42
C ALA A 205 10.03 -3.09 -19.12
N TYR A 206 10.50 -2.07 -18.41
CA TYR A 206 11.20 -2.22 -17.13
C TYR A 206 10.28 -2.34 -15.91
N ASN A 207 8.99 -2.27 -16.17
CA ASN A 207 7.95 -2.39 -15.18
C ASN A 207 6.70 -2.95 -15.87
N ASN A 208 5.85 -3.63 -15.11
CA ASN A 208 4.55 -4.09 -15.54
C ASN A 208 3.57 -3.96 -14.37
N LEU A 209 2.61 -3.05 -14.50
CA LEU A 209 1.54 -2.84 -13.53
C LEU A 209 0.22 -3.34 -14.11
N THR A 210 -0.42 -4.29 -13.43
CA THR A 210 -1.76 -4.77 -13.75
C THR A 210 -2.77 -4.13 -12.79
N ILE A 211 -3.85 -3.56 -13.34
CA ILE A 211 -4.97 -3.02 -12.55
C ILE A 211 -6.27 -3.61 -13.08
N ASN A 212 -7.00 -4.33 -12.24
CA ASN A 212 -8.29 -4.94 -12.56
C ASN A 212 -9.30 -4.60 -11.45
N ASP A 213 -10.56 -4.35 -11.82
CA ASP A 213 -11.70 -4.20 -10.90
C ASP A 213 -11.42 -3.32 -9.66
N THR A 214 -10.63 -2.26 -9.83
CA THR A 214 -10.10 -1.47 -8.72
C THR A 214 -10.80 -0.11 -8.62
N THR A 215 -11.10 0.33 -7.40
CA THR A 215 -11.63 1.67 -7.11
C THR A 215 -10.55 2.55 -6.46
N PHE A 216 -10.32 3.74 -7.01
CA PHE A 216 -9.54 4.80 -6.37
C PHE A 216 -10.48 5.94 -5.96
N LYS A 217 -10.48 6.33 -4.68
CA LYS A 217 -11.25 7.47 -4.16
C LYS A 217 -10.33 8.43 -3.43
N GLY A 218 -10.07 9.57 -4.05
CA GLY A 218 -9.37 10.67 -3.42
C GLY A 218 -10.22 11.36 -2.34
N TYR A 219 -9.64 11.61 -1.17
CA TYR A 219 -10.22 12.51 -0.16
C TYR A 219 -9.74 13.94 -0.33
N GLY A 220 -10.61 14.90 -0.02
CA GLY A 220 -10.32 16.33 -0.09
C GLY A 220 -9.90 16.82 -1.48
N ASN A 221 -9.27 18.00 -1.51
CA ASN A 221 -8.77 18.61 -2.74
C ASN A 221 -7.43 18.02 -3.21
N GLU A 222 -6.69 17.36 -2.30
CA GLU A 222 -5.42 16.71 -2.61
C GLU A 222 -5.63 15.47 -3.49
N GLY A 223 -6.70 14.71 -3.23
CA GLY A 223 -7.03 13.50 -3.97
C GLY A 223 -5.99 12.38 -3.82
N LEU A 224 -6.18 11.29 -4.55
CA LEU A 224 -5.25 10.15 -4.58
C LEU A 224 -4.70 10.02 -6.00
N THR A 225 -3.38 10.10 -6.12
CA THR A 225 -2.67 10.02 -7.40
C THR A 225 -2.04 8.65 -7.60
N LEU A 226 -2.24 8.05 -8.76
CA LEU A 226 -1.45 6.90 -9.21
C LEU A 226 -0.29 7.39 -10.08
N GLN A 227 0.95 7.10 -9.67
CA GLN A 227 2.17 7.44 -10.40
C GLN A 227 2.89 6.15 -10.83
N TYR A 228 3.22 6.06 -12.12
CA TYR A 228 3.97 4.96 -12.68
C TYR A 228 5.27 5.47 -13.31
N ASN A 229 6.41 5.08 -12.73
CA ASN A 229 7.74 5.51 -13.15
C ASN A 229 8.47 4.33 -13.81
N ALA A 230 8.77 4.47 -15.10
CA ALA A 230 9.68 3.60 -15.82
C ALA A 230 11.05 4.26 -15.96
N ILE A 231 12.12 3.46 -16.13
CA ILE A 231 13.45 4.03 -16.40
C ILE A 231 13.53 4.51 -17.86
N ASN A 232 14.36 5.52 -18.09
CA ASN A 232 14.48 6.28 -19.35
C ASN A 232 14.77 5.44 -20.61
N ARG A 233 15.15 4.16 -20.47
CA ARG A 233 15.41 3.24 -21.59
C ARG A 233 14.16 2.64 -22.22
N ASP A 234 12.97 2.80 -21.61
CA ASP A 234 11.67 2.46 -22.23
C ASP A 234 11.24 3.48 -23.29
N TRP A 235 11.83 4.68 -23.26
CA TRP A 235 11.43 5.84 -24.07
C TRP A 235 11.94 5.77 -25.52
N TYR A 236 13.15 5.25 -25.72
CA TYR A 236 13.79 5.20 -27.04
C TYR A 236 13.14 4.18 -27.99
N ASP A 237 12.21 3.36 -27.51
CA ASP A 237 11.67 2.20 -28.23
C ASP A 237 10.12 2.19 -28.27
N GLY A 238 9.45 3.28 -27.84
CA GLY A 238 8.01 3.49 -28.01
C GLY A 238 7.08 2.55 -27.22
N LYS A 239 7.31 2.39 -25.91
CA LYS A 239 6.68 1.32 -25.11
C LYS A 239 5.89 1.84 -23.92
N TYR A 240 4.59 2.05 -24.14
CA TYR A 240 3.57 1.88 -23.12
C TYR A 240 2.49 0.92 -23.62
N VAL A 241 2.08 0.00 -22.76
CA VAL A 241 0.80 -0.71 -22.83
C VAL A 241 0.20 -0.60 -21.43
N GLY A 242 -0.63 0.43 -21.21
CA GLY A 242 -1.65 0.35 -20.17
C GLY A 242 -2.83 -0.40 -20.77
N GLN A 243 -2.88 -1.72 -20.64
CA GLN A 243 -4.07 -2.46 -21.03
C GLN A 243 -5.12 -2.24 -19.93
N GLY A 244 -6.13 -1.41 -20.20
CA GLY A 244 -7.22 -1.12 -19.25
C GLY A 244 -7.00 0.06 -18.29
N GLY A 245 -6.12 1.01 -18.61
CA GLY A 245 -5.89 2.18 -17.77
C GLY A 245 -7.16 3.01 -17.55
N VAL A 246 -7.69 3.01 -16.32
CA VAL A 246 -8.78 3.89 -15.89
C VAL A 246 -8.18 5.10 -15.18
N LEU A 247 -8.51 6.30 -15.66
CA LEU A 247 -8.17 7.56 -15.00
C LEU A 247 -9.39 8.06 -14.22
N PHE A 248 -9.26 8.20 -12.90
CA PHE A 248 -10.30 8.79 -12.06
C PHE A 248 -10.02 10.28 -11.86
N ALA A 249 -11.00 11.13 -12.20
CA ALA A 249 -10.97 12.57 -11.92
C ALA A 249 -12.16 12.94 -11.04
N ASN A 250 -11.87 13.50 -9.85
CA ASN A 250 -12.88 13.95 -8.87
C ASN A 250 -12.79 15.47 -8.68
N ASN A 251 -13.86 16.08 -8.12
CA ASN A 251 -13.93 17.50 -7.76
C ASN A 251 -13.60 18.46 -8.92
N LEU A 252 -14.02 18.10 -10.14
CA LEU A 252 -13.89 18.98 -11.30
C LEU A 252 -14.71 20.25 -11.05
N THR A 253 -14.07 21.42 -11.12
CA THR A 253 -14.71 22.73 -10.89
C THR A 253 -15.27 23.33 -12.17
N LYS A 254 -15.06 22.67 -13.31
CA LYS A 254 -15.57 23.06 -14.63
C LYS A 254 -16.27 21.87 -15.28
N ALA A 255 -17.45 22.10 -15.84
CA ALA A 255 -18.22 21.05 -16.52
C ALA A 255 -17.57 20.56 -17.82
N LYS A 256 -16.56 21.29 -18.32
CA LYS A 256 -15.78 20.95 -19.51
C LYS A 256 -14.32 21.30 -19.29
N GLY A 257 -13.42 20.49 -19.82
CA GLY A 257 -11.99 20.76 -19.80
C GLY A 257 -11.20 19.67 -20.52
N THR A 258 -9.88 19.76 -20.43
CA THR A 258 -8.98 18.79 -21.04
C THR A 258 -8.10 18.19 -19.95
N LEU A 259 -8.09 16.86 -19.84
CA LEU A 259 -7.15 16.12 -19.01
C LEU A 259 -5.94 15.74 -19.86
N ALA A 260 -4.75 16.13 -19.42
CA ALA A 260 -3.51 15.70 -20.04
C ALA A 260 -2.95 14.50 -19.29
N VAL A 261 -2.76 13.38 -19.98
CA VAL A 261 -1.93 12.27 -19.51
C VAL A 261 -0.61 12.37 -20.26
N SER A 262 0.42 12.82 -19.55
CA SER A 262 1.79 12.93 -20.09
C SER A 262 2.61 11.75 -19.62
N TRP A 263 3.28 11.10 -20.56
CA TRP A 263 4.40 10.19 -20.28
C TRP A 263 5.72 10.73 -20.85
N GLY A 264 5.70 11.99 -21.31
CA GLY A 264 6.88 12.75 -21.70
C GLY A 264 6.66 14.22 -22.06
N LEU A 265 7.76 14.92 -22.36
CA LEU A 265 7.78 16.37 -22.63
C LEU A 265 7.50 16.72 -24.10
N GLY A 266 7.65 15.76 -25.01
CA GLY A 266 7.33 15.90 -26.42
C GLY A 266 5.82 15.91 -26.68
N LYS A 267 5.40 16.55 -27.77
CA LYS A 267 3.97 16.63 -28.16
C LYS A 267 3.34 15.26 -28.46
N ASN A 268 4.14 14.26 -28.84
CA ASN A 268 3.67 12.91 -29.17
C ASN A 268 3.71 11.97 -27.95
N GLU A 269 4.06 12.50 -26.77
CA GLU A 269 4.23 11.77 -25.52
C GLU A 269 3.21 12.23 -24.46
N GLN A 270 2.14 12.86 -24.95
CA GLN A 270 1.07 13.41 -24.16
C GLN A 270 -0.22 13.07 -24.88
N CYS A 271 -1.18 12.52 -24.16
CA CYS A 271 -2.55 12.40 -24.60
C CYS A 271 -3.41 13.43 -23.89
N TYR A 272 -4.27 14.05 -24.66
CA TYR A 272 -5.23 15.03 -24.17
C TYR A 272 -6.62 14.44 -24.34
N PHE A 273 -7.37 14.42 -23.25
CA PHE A 273 -8.71 13.88 -23.17
C PHE A 273 -9.65 15.01 -22.82
N ASP A 274 -10.40 15.47 -23.80
CA ASP A 274 -11.48 16.42 -23.54
C ASP A 274 -12.59 15.70 -22.78
N TYR A 275 -12.94 16.25 -21.63
CA TYR A 275 -14.05 15.76 -20.83
C TYR A 275 -15.18 16.77 -20.84
N GLN A 276 -16.39 16.24 -20.71
CA GLN A 276 -17.58 16.98 -20.36
C GLN A 276 -18.29 16.19 -19.27
N VAL A 277 -18.48 16.79 -18.11
CA VAL A 277 -19.12 16.15 -16.96
C VAL A 277 -20.26 17.01 -16.44
N ASN A 278 -21.26 16.39 -15.82
CA ASN A 278 -22.25 17.15 -15.06
C ASN A 278 -21.69 17.44 -13.66
N LEU A 279 -21.69 18.71 -13.26
CA LEU A 279 -21.26 19.16 -11.93
C LEU A 279 -22.42 19.38 -10.96
N ASP A 280 -23.66 19.14 -11.40
CA ASP A 280 -24.82 19.23 -10.53
C ASP A 280 -24.64 18.23 -9.37
N ASN A 281 -24.54 18.77 -8.15
CA ASN A 281 -24.25 18.06 -6.89
C ASN A 281 -25.31 17.01 -6.48
N GLU A 282 -26.23 16.66 -7.39
CA GLU A 282 -27.32 15.71 -7.15
C GLU A 282 -27.01 14.29 -7.67
N SER A 283 -25.95 14.11 -8.47
CA SER A 283 -25.56 12.81 -9.01
C SER A 283 -24.50 12.13 -8.14
N GLU A 284 -24.90 11.08 -7.40
CA GLU A 284 -23.97 10.20 -6.66
C GLU A 284 -23.28 9.16 -7.57
N THR A 285 -23.62 9.12 -8.87
CA THR A 285 -23.10 8.13 -9.81
C THR A 285 -21.87 8.63 -10.58
N MET A 286 -20.82 7.81 -10.61
CA MET A 286 -19.61 8.05 -11.41
C MET A 286 -19.92 8.03 -12.91
N GLN A 287 -19.40 9.01 -13.65
CA GLN A 287 -19.46 9.04 -15.11
C GLN A 287 -18.21 8.38 -15.72
N ILE A 288 -18.40 7.43 -16.63
CA ILE A 288 -17.31 6.68 -17.27
C ILE A 288 -17.21 7.09 -18.74
N TYR A 289 -15.99 7.39 -19.18
CA TYR A 289 -15.68 7.76 -20.56
C TYR A 289 -14.53 6.90 -21.08
N ASP A 290 -14.79 6.12 -22.13
CA ASP A 290 -13.75 5.38 -22.85
C ASP A 290 -13.13 6.27 -23.92
N VAL A 291 -11.86 6.64 -23.74
CA VAL A 291 -11.15 7.47 -24.70
C VAL A 291 -9.84 6.84 -25.11
N LYS A 292 -9.61 6.76 -26.43
CA LYS A 292 -8.37 6.21 -26.99
C LYS A 292 -7.30 7.30 -27.03
N CYS A 293 -6.20 7.05 -26.35
CA CYS A 293 -4.94 7.75 -26.56
C CYS A 293 -4.42 7.43 -27.97
N LYS A 294 -4.22 8.45 -28.80
CA LYS A 294 -3.72 8.32 -30.18
C LYS A 294 -2.28 8.77 -30.25
#